data_AF-A0A1Q7E461-F1
#
_entry.id   AF-A0A1Q7E461-F1
#
_cell.length_a   1.000
_cell.length_b   1.000
_cell.length_c   1.000
_cell.angle_alpha   90.00
_cell.angle_beta   90.00
_cell.angle_gamma   90.00
#
_symmetry.space_group_name_H-M   'P 1'
#
loop_
_entity.id
_entity.type
_entity.pdbx_description
1 polymer ?
#
loop_
_entity_poly.entity_id
_entity_poly.type
_entity_poly.pdbx_seq_one_letter_code
_entity_poly.pdbx_strand_id
1 'polypeptide(L)'
;MMTSSLPRTPKSVAAAGALAAVLFATAAAQEPQRLNDPRLARLDTAARSLVAVAIDSARAAGLPTEPLVQRALEGATKDAPGTLIVSAVQRLAADLGRARTALGASATSPELEAGAAALRAGAGPAVLAQLRRSRRQTITVPLAVLTDLVASGVPVDSAAAAVLALAASARDADLIDFRRAVERDIALGAAPTAATAAAAAGVFGANALDVNAGARGARPGRP
;
A
#
# COMPACT_ATOMS: atom_id res chain seq x y z
N MET A 1 3.20 5.65 -94.94
CA MET A 1 4.45 4.96 -95.34
C MET A 1 5.35 4.99 -94.11
N MET A 2 5.45 3.92 -93.32
CA MET A 2 6.39 2.78 -93.46
C MET A 2 7.82 3.32 -93.59
N THR A 3 8.76 3.12 -92.67
CA THR A 3 9.37 1.87 -92.16
C THR A 3 10.25 2.22 -90.93
N SER A 4 10.24 1.50 -89.80
CA SER A 4 10.93 0.23 -89.47
C SER A 4 12.27 0.39 -88.71
N SER A 5 12.37 -0.40 -87.62
CA SER A 5 13.53 -1.20 -87.19
C SER A 5 14.45 -0.73 -86.04
N LEU A 6 14.32 -1.42 -84.90
CA LEU A 6 15.32 -1.63 -83.84
C LEU A 6 16.26 -2.80 -84.21
N PRO A 7 17.46 -2.92 -83.60
CA PRO A 7 17.66 -4.04 -82.66
C PRO A 7 18.66 -3.86 -81.47
N ARG A 8 18.29 -4.53 -80.36
CA ARG A 8 19.05 -5.44 -79.43
C ARG A 8 20.26 -4.98 -78.57
N THR A 9 20.00 -4.81 -77.26
CA THR A 9 20.51 -5.49 -76.00
C THR A 9 21.83 -6.28 -75.99
N PRO A 10 22.49 -6.64 -74.84
CA PRO A 10 22.09 -6.59 -73.40
C PRO A 10 23.19 -6.02 -72.43
N LYS A 11 22.94 -5.72 -71.14
CA LYS A 11 22.99 -6.66 -69.99
C LYS A 11 22.46 -6.01 -68.69
N SER A 12 21.67 -6.84 -68.02
CA SER A 12 21.12 -6.83 -66.66
C SER A 12 22.09 -6.51 -65.51
N VAL A 13 21.60 -5.79 -64.48
CA VAL A 13 21.66 -6.21 -63.06
C VAL A 13 20.41 -5.70 -62.33
N ALA A 14 19.86 -6.58 -61.50
CA ALA A 14 18.62 -6.49 -60.74
C ALA A 14 18.61 -5.45 -59.62
N ALA A 15 17.42 -4.99 -59.23
CA ALA A 15 16.93 -5.07 -57.84
C ALA A 15 15.45 -4.67 -57.78
N ALA A 16 14.62 -5.63 -57.39
CA ALA A 16 13.22 -5.47 -57.03
C ALA A 16 13.08 -4.75 -55.68
N GLY A 17 11.96 -4.06 -55.45
CA GLY A 17 11.60 -3.53 -54.14
C GLY A 17 10.26 -2.82 -54.16
N ALA A 18 9.21 -3.55 -53.74
CA ALA A 18 7.81 -3.22 -53.93
C ALA A 18 7.26 -2.07 -53.07
N LEU A 19 6.22 -1.44 -53.63
CA LEU A 19 5.28 -0.49 -53.05
C LEU A 19 4.52 -1.13 -51.87
N ALA A 20 4.47 -0.47 -50.71
CA ALA A 20 3.56 -0.83 -49.62
C ALA A 20 2.94 0.43 -49.00
N ALA A 21 1.71 0.73 -49.42
CA ALA A 21 0.82 1.62 -48.71
C ALA A 21 0.30 0.88 -47.46
N VAL A 22 0.59 1.39 -46.27
CA VAL A 22 -0.01 0.89 -45.03
C VAL A 22 -1.04 1.92 -44.56
N LEU A 23 -2.28 1.45 -44.59
CA LEU A 23 -3.48 2.06 -44.02
C LEU A 23 -3.26 2.35 -42.53
N PHE A 24 -3.46 3.60 -42.11
CA PHE A 24 -3.68 3.90 -40.69
C PHE A 24 -5.08 3.39 -40.31
N ALA A 25 -5.11 2.16 -39.81
CA ALA A 25 -6.29 1.58 -39.19
C ALA A 25 -6.71 2.45 -37.99
N THR A 26 -7.98 2.83 -37.99
CA THR A 26 -8.73 3.39 -36.88
C THR A 26 -8.37 2.67 -35.59
N ALA A 27 -7.89 3.43 -34.59
CA ALA A 27 -7.70 2.94 -33.24
C ALA A 27 -9.01 2.29 -32.78
N ALA A 28 -8.95 0.98 -32.63
CA ALA A 28 -10.04 0.15 -32.15
C ALA A 28 -10.62 0.75 -30.88
N ALA A 29 -11.95 0.78 -30.82
CA ALA A 29 -12.69 0.77 -29.58
C ALA A 29 -12.00 -0.20 -28.61
N GLN A 30 -11.39 0.36 -27.56
CA GLN A 30 -10.90 -0.43 -26.45
C GLN A 30 -12.13 -1.07 -25.80
N GLU A 31 -12.30 -2.38 -25.98
CA GLU A 31 -13.38 -3.17 -25.41
C GLU A 31 -13.55 -2.86 -23.90
N PRO A 32 -14.75 -2.46 -23.42
CA PRO A 32 -15.00 -2.24 -22.00
C PRO A 32 -14.99 -3.54 -21.15
N GLN A 33 -14.63 -4.69 -21.73
CA GLN A 33 -14.96 -6.01 -21.18
C GLN A 33 -13.89 -6.61 -20.23
N ARG A 34 -12.73 -5.97 -20.03
CA ARG A 34 -11.65 -6.49 -19.15
C ARG A 34 -11.57 -5.85 -17.75
N LEU A 35 -12.42 -4.87 -17.44
CA LEU A 35 -12.33 -4.11 -16.17
C LEU A 35 -13.31 -4.55 -15.07
N ASN A 36 -14.19 -5.52 -15.31
CA ASN A 36 -15.04 -6.08 -14.27
C ASN A 36 -14.35 -7.28 -13.60
N ASP A 37 -13.80 -7.09 -12.40
CA ASP A 37 -13.31 -8.20 -11.58
C ASP A 37 -14.46 -9.20 -11.37
N PRO A 38 -14.33 -10.47 -11.81
CA PRO A 38 -15.41 -11.45 -11.77
C PRO A 38 -15.90 -11.73 -10.34
N ARG A 39 -15.07 -11.47 -9.32
CA ARG A 39 -15.47 -11.63 -7.92
C ARG A 39 -16.59 -10.66 -7.51
N LEU A 40 -16.68 -9.50 -8.17
CA LEU A 40 -17.74 -8.51 -7.91
C LEU A 40 -19.10 -8.91 -8.47
N ALA A 41 -19.22 -10.06 -9.14
CA ALA A 41 -20.50 -10.62 -9.59
C ALA A 41 -21.49 -10.84 -8.42
N ARG A 42 -21.01 -10.95 -7.19
CA ARG A 42 -21.83 -11.10 -5.97
C ARG A 42 -22.57 -9.84 -5.55
N LEU A 43 -22.17 -8.67 -6.04
CA LEU A 43 -22.85 -7.40 -5.79
C LEU A 43 -24.07 -7.25 -6.69
N ASP A 44 -25.06 -6.45 -6.28
CA ASP A 44 -26.10 -5.98 -7.19
C ASP A 44 -25.49 -5.12 -8.32
N THR A 45 -26.20 -5.02 -9.45
CA THR A 45 -25.69 -4.37 -10.66
C THR A 45 -25.31 -2.90 -10.44
N ALA A 46 -26.05 -2.17 -9.61
CA ALA A 46 -25.80 -0.75 -9.37
C ALA A 46 -24.59 -0.55 -8.46
N ALA A 47 -24.46 -1.33 -7.38
CA ALA A 47 -23.27 -1.29 -6.53
C ALA A 47 -22.01 -1.74 -7.30
N ARG A 48 -22.13 -2.77 -8.16
CA ARG A 48 -21.02 -3.28 -8.96
C ARG A 48 -20.43 -2.21 -9.87
N SER A 49 -21.26 -1.47 -10.60
CA SER A 49 -20.78 -0.42 -11.52
C SER A 49 -20.07 0.71 -10.77
N LEU A 50 -20.61 1.15 -9.64
CA LEU A 50 -20.00 2.20 -8.82
C LEU A 50 -18.68 1.75 -8.16
N VAL A 51 -18.61 0.50 -7.71
CA VAL A 51 -17.37 -0.09 -7.17
C VAL A 51 -16.30 -0.21 -8.26
N ALA A 52 -16.67 -0.63 -9.47
CA ALA A 52 -15.74 -0.71 -10.61
C ALA A 52 -15.14 0.68 -10.94
N VAL A 53 -15.96 1.72 -11.00
CA VAL A 53 -15.48 3.10 -11.21
C VAL A 53 -14.50 3.55 -10.12
N ALA A 54 -14.77 3.21 -8.86
CA ALA A 54 -13.86 3.55 -7.76
C ALA A 54 -12.52 2.80 -7.87
N ILE A 55 -12.54 1.53 -8.27
CA ILE A 55 -11.33 0.71 -8.50
C ILE A 55 -10.51 1.28 -9.66
N ASP A 56 -11.16 1.66 -10.75
CA ASP A 56 -10.48 2.22 -11.93
C ASP A 56 -9.85 3.57 -11.61
N SER A 57 -10.56 4.40 -10.84
CA SER A 57 -10.02 5.67 -10.36
C SER A 57 -8.80 5.46 -9.46
N ALA A 58 -8.86 4.51 -8.54
CA ALA A 58 -7.73 4.16 -7.67
C ALA A 58 -6.53 3.63 -8.47
N ARG A 59 -6.78 2.78 -9.46
CA ARG A 59 -5.75 2.26 -10.39
C ARG A 59 -5.08 3.40 -11.15
N ALA A 60 -5.87 4.32 -11.72
CA ALA A 60 -5.37 5.49 -12.46
C ALA A 60 -4.51 6.39 -11.56
N ALA A 61 -4.82 6.46 -10.26
CA ALA A 61 -4.04 7.17 -9.26
C ALA A 61 -2.82 6.38 -8.71
N GLY A 62 -2.55 5.17 -9.21
CA GLY A 62 -1.43 4.33 -8.75
C GLY A 62 -1.61 3.78 -7.33
N LEU A 63 -2.86 3.67 -6.86
CA LEU A 63 -3.21 3.08 -5.56
C LEU A 63 -3.44 1.57 -5.68
N PRO A 64 -3.21 0.80 -4.60
CA PRO A 64 -3.51 -0.63 -4.59
C PRO A 64 -5.02 -0.87 -4.70
N THR A 65 -5.43 -1.71 -5.64
CA THR A 65 -6.85 -1.99 -5.93
C THR A 65 -7.38 -3.22 -5.20
N GLU A 66 -6.53 -4.18 -4.85
CA GLU A 66 -6.96 -5.42 -4.16
C GLU A 66 -7.69 -5.13 -2.84
N PRO A 67 -7.27 -4.17 -1.99
CA PRO A 67 -8.01 -3.83 -0.76
C PRO A 67 -9.42 -3.31 -1.03
N LEU A 68 -9.65 -2.62 -2.15
CA LEU A 68 -10.97 -2.13 -2.54
C LEU A 68 -11.90 -3.28 -2.94
N VAL A 69 -11.37 -4.25 -3.69
CA VAL A 69 -12.11 -5.47 -4.05
C VAL A 69 -12.45 -6.24 -2.78
N GLN A 70 -11.48 -6.49 -1.89
CA GLN A 70 -11.70 -7.21 -0.63
C GLN A 70 -12.75 -6.52 0.23
N ARG A 71 -12.72 -5.18 0.35
CA ARG A 71 -13.75 -4.44 1.09
C ARG A 71 -15.14 -4.59 0.48
N ALA A 72 -15.24 -4.65 -0.85
CA ALA A 72 -16.51 -4.87 -1.52
C ALA A 72 -17.05 -6.29 -1.25
N LEU A 73 -16.18 -7.30 -1.33
CA LEU A 73 -16.51 -8.70 -1.07
C LEU A 73 -16.86 -8.95 0.41
N GLU A 74 -16.18 -8.27 1.32
CA GLU A 74 -16.49 -8.27 2.75
C GLU A 74 -17.92 -7.75 2.98
N GLY A 75 -18.28 -6.62 2.36
CA GLY A 75 -19.62 -6.07 2.42
C GLY A 75 -20.67 -7.02 1.86
N ALA A 76 -20.40 -7.64 0.71
CA ALA A 76 -21.29 -8.65 0.12
C ALA A 76 -21.46 -9.89 1.02
N THR A 77 -20.40 -10.31 1.71
CA THR A 77 -20.42 -11.45 2.63
C THR A 77 -21.20 -11.14 3.90
N LYS A 78 -21.27 -9.86 4.29
CA LYS A 78 -22.05 -9.36 5.43
C LYS A 78 -23.48 -8.96 5.05
N ASP A 79 -23.93 -9.29 3.83
CA ASP A 79 -25.22 -8.89 3.27
C ASP A 79 -25.49 -7.38 3.43
N ALA A 80 -24.45 -6.56 3.32
CA ALA A 80 -24.56 -5.12 3.48
C ALA A 80 -25.31 -4.49 2.28
N PRO A 81 -26.16 -3.48 2.50
CA PRO A 81 -26.76 -2.70 1.43
C PRO A 81 -25.70 -2.16 0.45
N GLY A 82 -25.98 -2.23 -0.85
CA GLY A 82 -25.03 -1.80 -1.90
C GLY A 82 -24.51 -0.37 -1.72
N THR A 83 -25.34 0.54 -1.21
CA THR A 83 -24.93 1.92 -0.87
C THR A 83 -23.88 1.97 0.24
N LEU A 84 -23.98 1.11 1.26
CA LEU A 84 -22.97 1.01 2.31
C LEU A 84 -21.67 0.42 1.77
N ILE A 85 -21.75 -0.59 0.89
CA ILE A 85 -20.58 -1.18 0.22
C ILE A 85 -19.84 -0.11 -0.57
N VAL A 86 -20.54 0.62 -1.45
CA VAL A 86 -19.96 1.70 -2.26
C VAL A 86 -19.31 2.77 -1.36
N SER A 87 -20.00 3.22 -0.32
CA SER A 87 -19.45 4.22 0.62
C SER A 87 -18.19 3.72 1.34
N ALA A 88 -18.12 2.43 1.67
CA ALA A 88 -16.97 1.85 2.35
C ALA A 88 -15.75 1.75 1.42
N VAL A 89 -15.98 1.34 0.17
CA VAL A 89 -14.94 1.27 -0.88
C VAL A 89 -14.41 2.67 -1.20
N GLN A 90 -15.27 3.65 -1.42
CA GLN A 90 -14.86 5.04 -1.71
C GLN A 90 -14.07 5.65 -0.56
N ARG A 91 -14.50 5.44 0.69
CA ARG A 91 -13.73 5.87 1.88
C ARG A 91 -12.36 5.21 1.94
N LEU A 92 -12.26 3.91 1.65
CA LEU A 92 -10.99 3.21 1.61
C LEU A 92 -10.06 3.76 0.51
N ALA A 93 -10.59 4.04 -0.69
CA ALA A 93 -9.81 4.67 -1.76
C ALA A 93 -9.30 6.06 -1.35
N ALA A 94 -10.13 6.87 -0.69
CA ALA A 94 -9.71 8.17 -0.16
C ALA A 94 -8.62 8.04 0.90
N ASP A 95 -8.73 7.08 1.82
CA ASP A 95 -7.70 6.82 2.85
C ASP A 95 -6.37 6.38 2.23
N LEU A 96 -6.40 5.52 1.21
CA LEU A 96 -5.21 5.12 0.45
C LEU A 96 -4.56 6.32 -0.25
N GLY A 97 -5.35 7.21 -0.83
CA GLY A 97 -4.86 8.45 -1.43
C GLY A 97 -4.21 9.40 -0.41
N ARG A 98 -4.82 9.54 0.77
CA ARG A 98 -4.24 10.32 1.89
C ARG A 98 -2.95 9.69 2.40
N ALA A 99 -2.89 8.37 2.54
CA ALA A 99 -1.69 7.65 2.92
C ALA A 99 -0.58 7.83 1.86
N ARG A 100 -0.89 7.74 0.56
CA ARG A 100 0.05 8.00 -0.53
C ARG A 100 0.63 9.40 -0.47
N THR A 101 -0.20 10.40 -0.18
CA THR A 101 0.24 11.79 -0.03
C THR A 101 1.21 11.96 1.14
N ALA A 102 0.91 11.33 2.29
CA ALA A 102 1.74 11.43 3.50
C ALA A 102 3.05 10.63 3.41
N LEU A 103 3.02 9.45 2.80
CA LEU A 103 4.15 8.51 2.75
C LEU A 103 5.03 8.68 1.50
N GLY A 104 4.51 9.35 0.48
CA GLY A 104 5.20 9.65 -0.78
C GLY A 104 5.05 8.56 -1.84
N ALA A 105 5.60 8.86 -3.02
CA ALA A 105 5.48 8.02 -4.22
C ALA A 105 6.15 6.64 -4.07
N SER A 106 7.17 6.52 -3.21
CA SER A 106 7.88 5.25 -3.00
C SER A 106 7.18 4.28 -2.04
N ALA A 107 6.06 4.68 -1.41
CA ALA A 107 5.38 3.83 -0.46
C ALA A 107 4.83 2.57 -1.15
N THR A 108 5.07 1.42 -0.53
CA THR A 108 4.63 0.11 -1.02
C THR A 108 3.14 -0.11 -0.72
N SER A 109 2.49 -1.06 -1.41
CA SER A 109 1.08 -1.37 -1.14
C SER A 109 0.80 -1.71 0.34
N PRO A 110 1.61 -2.55 1.03
CA PRO A 110 1.40 -2.82 2.45
C PRO A 110 1.55 -1.57 3.34
N GLU A 111 2.46 -0.66 3.02
CA GLU A 111 2.61 0.59 3.76
C GLU A 111 1.42 1.53 3.55
N LEU A 112 0.86 1.57 2.34
CA LEU A 112 -0.35 2.35 2.06
C LEU A 112 -1.57 1.79 2.79
N GLU A 113 -1.72 0.47 2.82
CA GLU A 113 -2.83 -0.19 3.53
C GLU A 113 -2.73 0.05 5.04
N ALA A 114 -1.55 -0.15 5.63
CA ALA A 114 -1.32 0.14 7.05
C ALA A 114 -1.48 1.64 7.35
N GLY A 115 -1.04 2.51 6.45
CA GLY A 115 -1.22 3.96 6.59
C GLY A 115 -2.69 4.37 6.53
N ALA A 116 -3.47 3.80 5.61
CA ALA A 116 -4.91 4.03 5.51
C ALA A 116 -5.64 3.55 6.78
N ALA A 117 -5.24 2.41 7.35
CA ALA A 117 -5.77 1.91 8.62
C ALA A 117 -5.46 2.87 9.78
N ALA A 118 -4.21 3.35 9.88
CA ALA A 118 -3.82 4.31 10.91
C ALA A 118 -4.58 5.65 10.79
N LEU A 119 -4.74 6.19 9.57
CA LEU A 119 -5.54 7.40 9.33
C LEU A 119 -7.00 7.21 9.77
N ARG A 120 -7.57 6.04 9.52
CA ARG A 120 -8.94 5.71 9.93
C ARG A 120 -9.07 5.57 11.45
N ALA A 121 -8.02 5.09 12.12
CA ALA A 121 -7.92 5.07 13.58
C ALA A 121 -7.71 6.48 14.17
N GLY A 122 -7.58 7.52 13.35
CA GLY A 122 -7.45 8.91 13.78
C GLY A 122 -6.02 9.43 13.83
N ALA A 123 -5.02 8.65 13.42
CA ALA A 123 -3.66 9.15 13.29
C ALA A 123 -3.61 10.27 12.24
N GLY A 124 -2.85 11.33 12.51
CA GLY A 124 -2.68 12.43 11.57
C GLY A 124 -1.72 12.09 10.42
N PRO A 125 -1.87 12.70 9.22
CA PRO A 125 -0.91 12.55 8.11
C PRO A 125 0.54 12.91 8.50
N ALA A 126 0.71 13.87 9.42
CA ALA A 126 2.03 14.27 9.93
C ALA A 126 2.73 13.12 10.70
N VAL A 127 1.98 12.29 11.44
CA VAL A 127 2.51 11.12 12.15
C VAL A 127 3.05 10.10 11.16
N LEU A 128 2.28 9.80 10.10
CA LEU A 128 2.70 8.91 9.00
C LEU A 128 3.99 9.41 8.34
N ALA A 129 4.03 10.69 7.97
CA ALA A 129 5.19 11.31 7.35
C ALA A 129 6.41 11.31 8.29
N GLN A 130 6.21 11.43 9.61
CA GLN A 130 7.28 11.36 10.57
C GLN A 130 7.80 9.94 10.76
N LEU A 131 6.93 8.94 10.86
CA LEU A 131 7.34 7.53 10.89
C LEU A 131 8.20 7.17 9.67
N ARG A 132 7.80 7.63 8.48
CA ARG A 132 8.56 7.40 7.25
C ARG A 132 9.95 8.03 7.27
N ARG A 133 10.11 9.21 7.91
CA ARG A 133 11.40 9.89 8.04
C ARG A 133 12.28 9.28 9.13
N SER A 134 11.66 8.82 10.23
CA SER A 134 12.38 8.26 11.38
C SER A 134 12.96 6.88 11.10
N ARG A 135 12.45 6.17 10.09
CA ARG A 135 12.82 4.77 9.82
C ARG A 135 13.19 4.53 8.36
N ARG A 136 14.35 3.90 8.15
CA ARG A 136 14.82 3.51 6.79
C ARG A 136 14.18 2.22 6.29
N GLN A 137 13.79 1.32 7.20
CA GLN A 137 13.09 0.09 6.85
C GLN A 137 11.62 0.37 6.50
N THR A 138 10.89 -0.69 6.15
CA THR A 138 9.45 -0.61 5.92
C THR A 138 8.73 -0.14 7.18
N ILE A 139 7.65 0.62 7.00
CA ILE A 139 6.87 1.17 8.11
C ILE A 139 5.52 0.46 8.31
N THR A 140 5.29 -0.66 7.62
CA THR A 140 4.05 -1.46 7.73
C THR A 140 3.78 -1.88 9.17
N VAL A 141 4.78 -2.47 9.85
CA VAL A 141 4.65 -2.95 11.23
C VAL A 141 4.38 -1.81 12.21
N PRO A 142 5.15 -0.70 12.27
CA PRO A 142 4.85 0.38 13.20
C PRO A 142 3.47 1.03 12.94
N LEU A 143 3.02 1.14 11.68
CA LEU A 143 1.67 1.65 11.38
C LEU A 143 0.56 0.69 11.84
N ALA A 144 0.77 -0.62 11.68
CA ALA A 144 -0.16 -1.63 12.22
C ALA A 144 -0.21 -1.56 13.75
N VAL A 145 0.94 -1.51 14.42
CA VAL A 145 1.02 -1.38 15.89
C VAL A 145 0.32 -0.12 16.38
N LEU A 146 0.51 1.03 15.71
CA LEU A 146 -0.22 2.26 16.04
C LEU A 146 -1.74 2.05 15.98
N THR A 147 -2.22 1.39 14.92
CA THR A 147 -3.64 1.10 14.74
C THR A 147 -4.19 0.18 15.84
N ASP A 148 -3.45 -0.88 16.18
CA ASP A 148 -3.86 -1.86 17.18
C ASP A 148 -3.92 -1.27 18.61
N LEU A 149 -2.97 -0.40 18.96
CA LEU A 149 -2.97 0.31 20.24
C LEU A 149 -4.20 1.20 20.37
N VAL A 150 -4.55 1.95 19.32
CA VAL A 150 -5.76 2.78 19.32
C VAL A 150 -7.02 1.92 19.41
N ALA A 151 -7.07 0.80 18.69
CA ALA A 151 -8.17 -0.17 18.79
C ALA A 151 -8.30 -0.77 20.21
N SER A 152 -7.19 -0.86 20.94
CA SER A 152 -7.14 -1.31 22.34
C SER A 152 -7.51 -0.22 23.36
N GLY A 153 -7.90 0.97 22.89
CA GLY A 153 -8.34 2.09 23.74
C GLY A 153 -7.22 3.03 24.19
N VAL A 154 -6.01 2.90 23.64
CA VAL A 154 -4.95 3.88 23.88
C VAL A 154 -5.28 5.18 23.13
N PRO A 155 -5.23 6.36 23.78
CA PRO A 155 -5.40 7.63 23.08
C PRO A 155 -4.43 7.78 21.91
N VAL A 156 -4.91 8.28 20.77
CA VAL A 156 -4.15 8.33 19.51
C VAL A 156 -2.82 9.06 19.64
N ASP A 157 -2.77 10.17 20.37
CA ASP A 157 -1.53 10.95 20.57
C ASP A 157 -0.51 10.16 21.40
N SER A 158 -0.96 9.43 22.42
CA SER A 158 -0.10 8.56 23.25
C SER A 158 0.44 7.39 22.44
N ALA A 159 -0.41 6.73 21.64
CA ALA A 159 0.01 5.64 20.77
C ALA A 159 1.01 6.14 19.71
N ALA A 160 0.74 7.27 19.07
CA ALA A 160 1.62 7.89 18.09
C ALA A 160 2.98 8.26 18.68
N ALA A 161 2.99 8.91 19.86
CA ALA A 161 4.21 9.27 20.56
C ALA A 161 5.07 8.04 20.90
N ALA A 162 4.46 6.98 21.44
CA ALA A 162 5.17 5.75 21.78
C ALA A 162 5.77 5.07 20.55
N VAL A 163 4.97 4.86 19.50
CA VAL A 163 5.45 4.21 18.27
C VAL A 163 6.54 5.05 17.60
N LEU A 164 6.42 6.38 17.57
CA LEU A 164 7.45 7.26 17.03
C LEU A 164 8.76 7.19 17.82
N ALA A 165 8.68 7.10 19.16
CA ALA A 165 9.85 6.96 20.00
C ALA A 165 10.59 5.63 19.77
N LEU A 166 9.84 4.55 19.51
CA LEU A 166 10.43 3.24 19.21
C LEU A 166 10.91 3.13 17.75
N ALA A 167 10.24 3.77 16.80
CA ALA A 167 10.44 3.54 15.36
C ALA A 167 11.87 3.79 14.85
N ALA A 168 12.65 4.65 15.52
CA ALA A 168 14.01 4.98 15.09
C ALA A 168 15.03 3.87 15.40
N SER A 169 14.79 3.05 16.44
CA SER A 169 15.79 2.10 16.96
C SER A 169 15.27 0.68 17.15
N ALA A 170 13.95 0.50 17.32
CA ALA A 170 13.34 -0.80 17.53
C ALA A 170 13.25 -1.62 16.23
N ARG A 171 13.42 -2.94 16.36
CA ARG A 171 13.09 -3.88 15.29
C ARG A 171 11.59 -4.13 15.27
N ASP A 172 11.10 -4.74 14.20
CA ASP A 172 9.68 -5.09 14.08
C ASP A 172 9.22 -6.06 15.17
N ALA A 173 10.07 -7.00 15.56
CA ALA A 173 9.80 -7.91 16.67
C ALA A 173 9.58 -7.15 17.99
N ASP A 174 10.42 -6.15 18.28
CA ASP A 174 10.33 -5.36 19.50
C ASP A 174 9.05 -4.51 19.53
N LEU A 175 8.61 -3.98 18.37
CA LEU A 175 7.34 -3.26 18.23
C LEU A 175 6.11 -4.19 18.42
N ILE A 176 6.20 -5.42 17.93
CA ILE A 176 5.15 -6.44 18.10
C ILE A 176 5.06 -6.86 19.58
N ASP A 177 6.19 -7.06 20.24
CA ASP A 177 6.21 -7.45 21.66
C ASP A 177 5.78 -6.28 22.56
N PHE A 178 6.15 -5.05 22.21
CA PHE A 178 5.60 -3.84 22.82
C PHE A 178 4.07 -3.82 22.76
N ARG A 179 3.48 -3.98 21.56
CA ARG A 179 2.02 -4.03 21.39
C ARG A 179 1.38 -5.10 22.28
N ARG A 180 1.92 -6.33 22.24
CA ARG A 180 1.40 -7.46 23.03
C ARG A 180 1.46 -7.20 24.53
N ALA A 181 2.50 -6.52 25.01
CA ALA A 181 2.61 -6.15 26.42
C ALA A 181 1.51 -5.16 26.82
N VAL A 182 1.27 -4.12 26.00
CA VAL A 182 0.19 -3.15 26.24
C VAL A 182 -1.18 -3.81 26.25
N GLU A 183 -1.49 -4.62 25.23
CA GLU A 183 -2.75 -5.35 25.13
C GLU A 183 -2.99 -6.27 26.33
N ARG A 184 -1.93 -6.97 26.78
CA ARG A 184 -1.99 -7.84 27.95
C ARG A 184 -2.30 -7.06 29.22
N ASP A 185 -1.61 -5.95 29.47
CA ASP A 185 -1.80 -5.16 30.67
C ASP A 185 -3.20 -4.54 30.71
N ILE A 186 -3.71 -4.06 29.56
CA ILE A 186 -5.09 -3.57 29.42
C ILE A 186 -6.09 -4.70 29.71
N ALA A 187 -5.85 -5.90 29.18
CA ALA A 187 -6.70 -7.07 29.46
C ALA A 187 -6.69 -7.48 30.94
N LEU A 188 -5.60 -7.18 31.67
CA LEU A 188 -5.49 -7.36 33.12
C LEU A 188 -6.09 -6.19 33.93
N GLY A 189 -6.67 -5.19 33.26
CA GLY A 189 -7.37 -4.07 33.89
C GLY A 189 -6.52 -2.81 34.09
N ALA A 190 -5.28 -2.76 33.56
CA ALA A 190 -4.49 -1.54 33.59
C ALA A 190 -5.12 -0.46 32.69
N ALA A 191 -5.01 0.80 33.10
CA ALA A 191 -5.41 1.92 32.25
C ALA A 191 -4.55 1.97 30.97
N PRO A 192 -5.12 2.20 29.76
CA PRO A 192 -4.39 2.12 28.50
C PRO A 192 -3.12 2.99 28.42
N THR A 193 -3.15 4.20 28.99
CA THR A 193 -1.99 5.10 29.04
C THR A 193 -0.88 4.57 29.96
N ALA A 194 -1.24 4.00 31.11
CA ALA A 194 -0.30 3.40 32.05
C ALA A 194 0.36 2.14 31.47
N ALA A 195 -0.43 1.26 30.85
CA ALA A 195 0.06 0.07 30.14
C ALA A 195 1.06 0.45 29.03
N THR A 196 0.73 1.47 28.24
CA THR A 196 1.62 1.98 27.17
C THR A 196 2.95 2.49 27.73
N ALA A 197 2.90 3.29 28.81
CA ALA A 197 4.10 3.83 29.44
C ALA A 197 5.00 2.73 30.04
N ALA A 198 4.40 1.76 30.73
CA ALA A 198 5.12 0.63 31.33
C ALA A 198 5.81 -0.23 30.26
N ALA A 199 5.09 -0.58 29.18
CA ALA A 199 5.65 -1.36 28.09
C ALA A 199 6.79 -0.62 27.37
N ALA A 200 6.65 0.70 27.16
CA ALA A 200 7.70 1.51 26.54
C ALA A 200 8.98 1.52 27.39
N ALA A 201 8.85 1.71 28.71
CA ALA A 201 9.98 1.64 29.64
C ALA A 201 10.69 0.27 29.60
N GLY A 202 9.93 -0.82 29.48
CA GLY A 202 10.47 -2.17 29.35
C GLY A 202 11.33 -2.36 28.10
N VAL A 203 10.88 -1.87 26.93
CA VAL A 203 11.62 -1.96 25.67
C VAL A 203 12.91 -1.14 25.70
N PHE A 204 12.85 0.09 26.23
CA PHE A 204 14.05 0.93 26.35
C PHE A 204 15.07 0.34 27.33
N GLY A 205 14.61 -0.26 28.44
CA GLY A 205 15.46 -0.98 29.38
C GLY A 205 16.15 -2.19 28.74
N ALA A 206 15.40 -3.02 28.01
CA ALA A 206 15.95 -4.20 27.33
C ALA A 206 17.01 -3.82 26.28
N ASN A 207 16.73 -2.81 25.44
CA ASN A 207 17.69 -2.33 24.45
C ASN A 207 19.00 -1.82 25.09
N ALA A 208 18.91 -1.13 26.24
CA ALA A 208 20.11 -0.68 26.96
C ALA A 208 20.96 -1.85 27.47
N LEU A 209 20.34 -2.95 27.90
CA LEU A 209 21.03 -4.16 28.35
C LEU A 209 21.72 -4.87 27.18
N ASP A 210 21.04 -5.01 26.03
CA ASP A 210 21.59 -5.65 24.84
C ASP A 210 22.80 -4.89 24.27
N VAL A 211 22.73 -3.56 24.21
CA VAL A 211 23.86 -2.72 23.78
C VAL A 211 25.07 -2.91 24.71
N ASN A 212 24.85 -2.99 26.03
CA ASN A 212 25.92 -3.19 27.00
C ASN A 212 26.51 -4.62 26.92
N ALA A 213 25.69 -5.64 26.69
CA ALA A 213 26.14 -7.02 26.49
C ALA A 213 27.02 -7.14 25.23
N GLY A 214 26.62 -6.51 24.11
CA GLY A 214 27.42 -6.44 22.88
C GLY A 214 28.76 -5.73 23.08
N ALA A 215 28.79 -4.64 23.85
CA ALA A 215 30.02 -3.91 24.17
C ALA A 215 31.01 -4.72 25.03
N ARG A 216 30.53 -5.59 25.92
CA ARG A 216 31.39 -6.47 26.72
C ARG A 216 31.98 -7.62 25.91
N GLY A 217 31.23 -8.17 24.96
CA GLY A 217 31.70 -9.24 24.07
C GLY A 217 32.73 -8.78 23.02
N ALA A 218 32.73 -7.49 22.66
CA ALA A 218 33.63 -6.93 21.66
C ALA A 218 35.00 -6.46 22.19
N ARG A 219 35.34 -6.72 23.46
CA ARG A 219 36.69 -6.39 23.99
C ARG A 219 37.72 -7.38 23.43
N PRO A 220 38.69 -6.95 22.62
CA PRO A 220 39.76 -7.84 22.17
C PRO A 220 40.59 -8.26 23.38
N GLY A 221 40.76 -9.58 23.55
CA GLY A 221 41.67 -10.14 24.53
C GLY A 221 43.06 -9.54 24.32
N ARG A 222 43.60 -8.91 25.37
CA ARG A 222 44.97 -8.40 25.36
C ARG A 222 45.93 -9.60 25.28
N PRO A 223 46.98 -9.55 24.43
CA PRO A 223 47.92 -10.65 24.27
C PRO A 223 48.70 -10.96 25.55
#